data_AF-A0A399RGP8-F1
#
_entry.id   AF-A0A399RGP8-F1
#
_cell.length_a   1.000
_cell.length_b   1.000
_cell.length_c   1.000
_cell.angle_alpha   90.00
_cell.angle_beta   90.00
_cell.angle_gamma   90.00
#
_symmetry.space_group_name_H-M   'P 1'
#
loop_
_entity.id
_entity.type
_entity.pdbx_description
1 polymer ?
#
loop_
_entity_poly.entity_id
_entity_poly.type
_entity_poly.pdbx_seq_one_letter_code
_entity_poly.pdbx_strand_id
1 'polypeptide(L)'
;MLTGDADIEADLSEYGSSVEGYCDCYAATLADKGETTQATVRKVVSTIVGLREDRGLGLEEAAGMIEEEVEGRTEEKTVDISMAEFEIAGEFVDGVRRDLRDNEGQCSVVAGEAG
;
A
#
# COMPACT_ATOMS: atom_id res chain seq x y z
N MET A 1 -0.68 -7.57 -5.12
CA MET A 1 -0.86 -6.10 -5.02
C MET A 1 0.33 -5.34 -5.59
N LEU A 2 1.58 -5.75 -5.36
CA LEU A 2 2.76 -4.99 -5.80
C LEU A 2 3.62 -5.71 -6.84
N THR A 3 3.52 -7.04 -6.91
CA THR A 3 4.24 -7.87 -7.88
C THR A 3 3.90 -7.45 -9.31
N GLY A 4 4.94 -7.30 -10.16
CA GLY A 4 4.79 -6.91 -11.56
C GLY A 4 4.79 -5.39 -11.79
N ASP A 5 4.96 -4.59 -10.74
CA ASP A 5 5.20 -3.16 -10.82
C ASP A 5 6.71 -2.89 -10.67
N ALA A 6 7.39 -2.67 -11.79
CA ALA A 6 8.85 -2.63 -11.85
C ALA A 6 9.43 -1.47 -11.01
N ASP A 7 8.71 -0.36 -10.91
CA ASP A 7 9.11 0.80 -10.12
C ASP A 7 9.05 0.49 -8.62
N ILE A 8 8.01 -0.22 -8.16
CA ILE A 8 7.91 -0.68 -6.77
C ILE A 8 8.96 -1.76 -6.46
N GLU A 9 9.19 -2.71 -7.37
CA GLU A 9 10.20 -3.75 -7.18
C GLU A 9 11.61 -3.16 -7.12
N ALA A 10 11.90 -2.14 -7.92
CA ALA A 10 13.17 -1.41 -7.87
C ALA A 10 13.32 -0.60 -6.58
N ASP A 11 12.28 0.13 -6.16
CA ASP A 11 12.23 0.88 -4.89
C ASP A 11 12.51 -0.04 -3.69
N LEU A 12 11.82 -1.17 -3.60
CA LEU A 12 12.02 -2.14 -2.52
C LEU A 12 13.44 -2.73 -2.52
N SER A 13 13.96 -3.05 -3.71
CA SER A 13 15.32 -3.56 -3.85
C SER A 13 16.38 -2.53 -3.46
N GLU A 14 16.13 -1.22 -3.62
CA GLU A 14 17.04 -0.15 -3.19
C GLU A 14 17.24 -0.17 -1.67
N TYR A 15 16.20 -0.53 -0.92
CA TYR A 15 16.25 -0.70 0.53
C TYR A 15 16.66 -2.11 0.98
N GLY A 16 17.09 -2.98 0.06
CA GLY A 16 17.43 -4.37 0.36
C GLY A 16 16.24 -5.22 0.81
N SER A 17 15.03 -4.78 0.50
CA SER A 17 13.79 -5.51 0.78
C SER A 17 13.26 -6.19 -0.48
N SER A 18 12.29 -7.08 -0.31
CA SER A 18 11.59 -7.77 -1.38
C SER A 18 10.11 -7.47 -1.31
N VAL A 19 9.37 -7.73 -2.40
CA VAL A 19 7.91 -7.66 -2.39
C VAL A 19 7.33 -8.56 -1.30
N GLU A 20 7.92 -9.73 -1.07
CA GLU A 20 7.50 -10.66 -0.02
C GLU A 20 7.70 -10.05 1.37
N GLY A 21 8.90 -9.53 1.66
CA GLY A 21 9.19 -8.87 2.94
C GLY A 21 8.33 -7.63 3.20
N TYR A 22 8.05 -6.84 2.16
CA TYR A 22 7.08 -5.76 2.25
C TYR A 22 5.68 -6.29 2.59
N CYS A 23 5.22 -7.34 1.91
CA CYS A 23 3.88 -7.91 2.15
C CYS A 23 3.75 -8.48 3.56
N ASP A 24 4.79 -9.14 4.07
CA ASP A 24 4.84 -9.66 5.44
C ASP A 24 4.77 -8.52 6.46
N CYS A 25 5.60 -7.48 6.30
CA CYS A 25 5.53 -6.34 7.20
C CYS A 25 4.16 -5.65 7.12
N TYR A 26 3.66 -5.40 5.92
CA TYR A 26 2.35 -4.80 5.71
C TYR A 26 1.27 -5.59 6.45
N ALA A 27 1.27 -6.92 6.36
CA ALA A 27 0.30 -7.76 7.04
C ALA A 27 0.44 -7.70 8.57
N ALA A 28 1.67 -7.72 9.09
CA ALA A 28 1.95 -7.61 10.52
C ALA A 28 1.50 -6.24 11.07
N THR A 29 1.94 -5.14 10.44
CA THR A 29 1.58 -3.77 10.81
C THR A 29 0.08 -3.54 10.71
N LEU A 30 -0.60 -4.14 9.74
CA LEU A 30 -2.05 -4.02 9.60
C LEU A 30 -2.78 -4.77 10.71
N ALA A 31 -2.29 -5.94 11.10
CA ALA A 31 -2.91 -6.76 12.15
C ALA A 31 -2.87 -6.08 13.53
N ASP A 32 -1.87 -5.23 13.79
CA ASP A 32 -1.76 -4.43 15.02
C ASP A 32 -2.72 -3.22 15.04
N LYS A 33 -3.25 -2.79 13.89
CA LYS A 33 -4.26 -1.72 13.82
C LYS A 33 -5.64 -2.21 14.26
N GLY A 34 -6.49 -1.28 14.72
CA GLY A 34 -7.88 -1.57 15.04
C GLY A 34 -8.70 -2.02 13.82
N GLU A 35 -9.80 -2.75 14.06
CA GLU A 35 -10.68 -3.32 13.01
C GLU A 35 -11.13 -2.29 11.97
N THR A 36 -11.47 -1.07 12.39
CA THR A 36 -11.87 0.01 11.47
C THR A 36 -10.76 0.35 10.48
N THR A 37 -9.54 0.56 10.97
CA THR A 37 -8.38 0.87 10.12
C THR A 37 -8.07 -0.29 9.19
N GLN A 38 -8.15 -1.54 9.69
CA GLN A 38 -7.97 -2.72 8.84
C GLN A 38 -8.98 -2.78 7.69
N ALA A 39 -10.26 -2.52 7.99
CA ALA A 39 -11.32 -2.51 6.99
C ALA A 39 -11.11 -1.40 5.95
N THR A 40 -10.78 -0.17 6.39
CA THR A 40 -10.50 0.97 5.52
C THR A 40 -9.33 0.68 4.57
N VAL A 41 -8.20 0.25 5.13
CA VAL A 41 -6.99 -0.07 4.36
C VAL A 41 -7.29 -1.17 3.33
N ARG A 42 -7.95 -2.27 3.73
CA ARG A 42 -8.34 -3.35 2.81
C ARG A 42 -9.27 -2.86 1.69
N LYS A 43 -10.22 -1.98 2.01
CA LYS A 43 -11.15 -1.41 1.02
C LYS A 43 -10.42 -0.61 -0.04
N VAL A 44 -9.54 0.32 0.36
CA VAL A 44 -8.75 1.14 -0.57
C VAL A 44 -7.83 0.27 -1.41
N VAL A 45 -7.10 -0.66 -0.79
CA VAL A 45 -6.21 -1.59 -1.49
C VAL A 45 -6.94 -2.45 -2.50
N SER A 46 -8.08 -3.03 -2.14
CA SER A 46 -8.88 -3.84 -3.06
C SER A 46 -9.40 -3.02 -4.24
N THR A 47 -9.70 -1.75 -4.02
CA THR A 47 -10.14 -0.83 -5.08
C THR A 47 -9.01 -0.54 -6.05
N ILE A 48 -7.81 -0.24 -5.55
CA ILE A 48 -6.61 -0.04 -6.38
C ILE A 48 -6.33 -1.29 -7.21
N VAL A 49 -6.32 -2.48 -6.60
CA VAL A 49 -6.11 -3.74 -7.34
C VAL A 49 -7.17 -3.94 -8.41
N GLY A 50 -8.44 -3.70 -8.10
CA GLY A 50 -9.53 -3.76 -9.07
C GLY A 50 -9.32 -2.82 -10.26
N LEU A 51 -8.91 -1.57 -10.02
CA LEU A 51 -8.60 -0.60 -11.08
C LEU A 51 -7.42 -1.05 -11.96
N ARG A 52 -6.37 -1.61 -11.34
CA ARG A 52 -5.22 -2.15 -12.08
C ARG A 52 -5.62 -3.30 -12.98
N GLU A 53 -6.45 -4.22 -12.50
CA GLU A 53 -6.91 -5.38 -13.29
C GLU A 53 -7.93 -5.00 -14.36
N ASP A 54 -8.88 -4.11 -14.05
CA ASP A 54 -9.96 -3.71 -14.95
C ASP A 54 -9.46 -2.80 -16.09
N ARG A 55 -8.52 -1.90 -15.78
CA ARG A 55 -8.04 -0.86 -16.71
C ARG A 55 -6.58 -1.04 -17.14
N GLY A 56 -5.87 -2.04 -16.62
CA GLY A 56 -4.47 -2.28 -16.95
C GLY A 56 -3.53 -1.21 -16.42
N LEU A 57 -3.89 -0.52 -15.33
CA LEU A 57 -3.16 0.61 -14.78
C LEU A 57 -1.98 0.17 -13.91
N GLY A 58 -0.93 1.00 -13.86
CA GLY A 58 0.10 0.93 -12.83
C GLY A 58 -0.44 1.27 -11.43
N LEU A 59 0.32 0.96 -10.38
CA LEU A 59 -0.11 1.28 -9.02
C LEU A 59 -0.26 2.78 -8.78
N GLU A 60 0.70 3.59 -9.24
CA GLU A 60 0.64 5.04 -9.13
C GLU A 60 -0.53 5.64 -9.92
N GLU A 61 -0.80 5.15 -11.13
CA GLU A 61 -1.93 5.62 -11.94
C GLU A 61 -3.28 5.31 -11.28
N ALA A 62 -3.44 4.09 -10.74
CA ALA A 62 -4.65 3.70 -10.04
C ALA A 62 -4.85 4.49 -8.74
N ALA A 63 -3.78 4.76 -7.99
CA ALA A 63 -3.83 5.58 -6.78
C ALA A 63 -4.14 7.05 -7.10
N GLY A 64 -3.48 7.63 -8.11
CA GLY A 64 -3.71 9.00 -8.54
C GLY A 64 -5.12 9.23 -9.07
N MET A 65 -5.70 8.25 -9.75
CA MET A 65 -7.10 8.32 -10.16
C MET A 65 -8.05 8.45 -8.95
N ILE A 66 -7.86 7.62 -7.92
CA ILE A 66 -8.66 7.72 -6.69
C ILE A 66 -8.47 9.07 -6.03
N GLU A 67 -7.22 9.57 -5.96
CA GLU A 67 -6.89 10.90 -5.42
C GLU A 67 -7.69 12.01 -6.14
N GLU A 68 -7.69 12.01 -7.48
CA GLU A 68 -8.45 13.00 -8.25
C GLU A 68 -9.97 12.91 -8.00
N GLU A 69 -10.53 11.71 -7.80
CA GLU A 69 -11.95 11.53 -7.48
C GLU A 69 -12.31 12.04 -6.07
N VAL A 70 -11.46 11.74 -5.08
CA VAL A 70 -11.72 12.15 -3.70
C VAL A 70 -11.48 13.64 -3.47
N GLU A 71 -10.55 14.25 -4.21
CA GLU A 71 -10.33 15.70 -4.25
C GLU A 71 -11.41 16.43 -5.05
N GLY A 72 -12.29 15.72 -5.77
CA GLY A 72 -13.34 16.30 -6.60
C GLY A 72 -12.80 17.02 -7.84
N ARG A 73 -11.63 16.60 -8.34
CA ARG A 73 -11.04 17.10 -9.60
C ARG A 73 -11.69 16.45 -10.83
N THR A 74 -12.37 15.31 -10.65
CA THR A 74 -13.27 14.71 -11.65
C THR A 74 -14.74 14.86 -11.24
N GLU A 75 -15.60 15.06 -12.24
CA GLU A 75 -17.06 15.10 -12.08
C GLU A 75 -17.67 13.70 -11.94
N GLU A 76 -17.00 12.67 -12.47
CA GLU A 76 -17.43 11.28 -12.39
C GLU A 76 -16.71 10.57 -11.24
N LYS A 77 -17.48 9.99 -10.31
CA LYS A 77 -16.97 9.09 -9.28
C LYS A 77 -17.14 7.65 -9.72
N THR A 78 -16.04 6.98 -9.97
CA THR A 78 -15.95 5.56 -10.32
C THR A 78 -15.64 4.69 -9.11
N VAL A 79 -15.15 5.26 -8.01
CA VAL A 79 -14.86 4.53 -6.76
C VAL A 79 -15.65 5.05 -5.55
N ASP A 80 -16.04 4.12 -4.66
CA ASP A 80 -16.66 4.44 -3.38
C ASP A 80 -15.59 4.60 -2.28
N ILE A 81 -14.72 5.59 -2.44
CA ILE A 81 -13.68 5.91 -1.45
C ILE A 81 -13.84 7.37 -1.03
N SER A 82 -13.79 7.62 0.28
CA SER A 82 -13.76 8.96 0.84
C SER A 82 -12.33 9.46 0.95
N MET A 83 -12.11 10.78 0.93
CA MET A 83 -10.79 11.38 1.16
C MET A 83 -10.15 10.87 2.45
N ALA A 84 -10.91 10.85 3.56
CA ALA A 84 -10.42 10.33 4.83
C ALA A 84 -10.02 8.84 4.77
N GLU A 85 -10.73 8.01 4.00
CA GLU A 85 -10.37 6.60 3.83
C GLU A 85 -9.06 6.46 3.05
N PHE A 86 -8.90 7.27 2.00
CA PHE A 86 -7.69 7.31 1.18
C PHE A 86 -6.47 7.80 1.99
N GLU A 87 -6.63 8.86 2.77
CA GLU A 87 -5.59 9.39 3.67
C GLU A 87 -5.16 8.35 4.71
N ILE A 88 -6.11 7.64 5.34
CA ILE A 88 -5.80 6.57 6.31
C ILE A 88 -4.97 5.47 5.65
N ALA A 89 -5.34 5.05 4.45
CA ALA A 89 -4.61 4.01 3.72
C ALA A 89 -3.22 4.49 3.27
N GLY A 90 -3.11 5.74 2.82
CA GLY A 90 -1.84 6.38 2.45
C GLY A 90 -0.88 6.48 3.63
N GLU A 91 -1.34 7.00 4.77
CA GLU A 91 -0.54 7.10 6.01
C GLU A 91 -0.09 5.71 6.50
N PHE A 92 -0.95 4.70 6.38
CA PHE A 92 -0.59 3.32 6.70
C PHE A 92 0.54 2.78 5.82
N VAL A 93 0.42 2.95 4.50
CA VAL A 93 1.43 2.48 3.52
C VAL A 93 2.76 3.22 3.69
N ASP A 94 2.72 4.54 3.90
CA ASP A 94 3.91 5.35 4.18
C ASP A 94 4.61 4.89 5.47
N GLY A 95 3.83 4.62 6.53
CA GLY A 95 4.35 4.07 7.78
C GLY A 95 5.05 2.72 7.58
N VAL A 96 4.43 1.79 6.84
CA VAL A 96 5.04 0.49 6.52
C VAL A 96 6.34 0.67 5.71
N ARG A 97 6.35 1.56 4.72
CA ARG A 97 7.56 1.84 3.93
C ARG A 97 8.68 2.40 4.79
N ARG A 98 8.35 3.31 5.71
CA ARG A 98 9.32 3.89 6.65
C ARG A 98 9.86 2.84 7.61
N ASP A 99 8.99 2.06 8.23
CA ASP A 99 9.38 0.97 9.14
C ASP A 99 10.28 -0.04 8.41
N LEU A 100 9.97 -0.34 7.14
CA LEU A 100 10.77 -1.25 6.30
C LEU A 100 12.15 -0.67 5.98
N ARG A 101 12.20 0.62 5.61
CA ARG A 101 13.45 1.33 5.32
C ARG A 101 14.35 1.45 6.56
N ASP A 102 13.77 1.76 7.71
CA ASP A 102 14.48 1.91 8.98
C ASP A 102 14.73 0.55 9.66
N ASN A 103 14.22 -0.55 9.08
CA ASN A 103 14.24 -1.91 9.63
C ASN A 103 13.73 -1.97 11.08
N GLU A 104 12.69 -1.20 11.37
CA GLU A 104 12.16 -0.96 12.70
C GLU A 104 10.80 -1.64 12.89
N GLY A 105 10.40 -1.81 14.16
CA GLY A 105 9.07 -2.28 14.53
C GLY A 105 8.74 -3.67 13.98
N GLN A 106 7.61 -3.76 13.28
CA GLN A 106 7.08 -5.01 12.74
C GLN A 106 7.71 -5.38 11.38
N CYS A 107 8.41 -4.43 10.75
CA CYS A 107 9.17 -4.64 9.52
C CYS A 107 10.60 -5.08 9.78
N SER A 108 11.02 -5.18 11.05
CA SER A 108 12.37 -5.61 11.36
C SER A 108 12.57 -7.03 10.82
N VAL A 109 13.39 -7.18 9.79
CA VAL A 109 13.85 -8.50 9.38
C VAL A 109 14.65 -9.03 10.56
N VAL A 110 14.08 -9.99 11.28
CA VAL A 110 14.88 -10.76 12.24
C VAL A 110 16.01 -11.33 11.40
N ALA A 111 17.22 -10.82 11.62
CA ALA A 111 18.44 -11.40 11.08
C ALA A 111 18.60 -12.79 11.72
N GLY A 112 17.86 -13.77 11.19
CA GLY A 112 18.01 -15.19 11.41
C GLY A 112 17.55 -15.81 10.10
N GLU A 113 18.43 -16.33 9.24
CA GLU A 113 19.47 -17.28 9.58
C GLU A 113 20.75 -17.04 8.75
N ALA A 114 21.81 -16.59 9.44
CA ALA A 114 23.19 -16.80 9.01
C ALA A 114 24.03 -17.03 10.28
N GLY A 115 23.98 -18.25 10.80
CA GLY A 115 24.73 -18.71 11.97
C GLY A 115 24.54 -20.19 12.23
#